data_AF-A0A143BKU5-F1
#
_entry.id   AF-A0A143BKU5-F1
#
_cell.length_a   1.000
_cell.length_b   1.000
_cell.length_c   1.000
_cell.angle_alpha   90.00
_cell.angle_beta   90.00
_cell.angle_gamma   90.00
#
_symmetry.space_group_name_H-M   'P 1'
#
loop_
_entity.id
_entity.type
_entity.pdbx_description
1 polymer ?
#
loop_
_entity_poly.entity_id
_entity_poly.type
_entity_poly.pdbx_seq_one_letter_code
_entity_poly.pdbx_strand_id
1 'polypeptide(L)'
;MTVRDAGRVAGVQREITMPMSDDIFPPYRPPDWYPLQRALASVFGIAAVEATAAFWFIGFVAGPAGVGELRVYEHSATRRSLALDAAGSAYRWFDEMGSYVRVDDEEALVEALV
;
A
#
# COMPACT_ATOMS: atom_id res chain seq x y z
N MET A 1 53.39 39.60 -23.07
CA MET A 1 53.06 38.70 -24.20
C MET A 1 53.66 37.34 -23.90
N THR A 2 53.04 36.17 -23.85
CA THR A 2 51.66 35.68 -23.73
C THR A 2 51.83 34.19 -23.41
N VAL A 3 51.31 33.73 -22.27
CA VAL A 3 50.66 32.42 -21.96
C VAL A 3 51.36 31.10 -22.39
N ARG A 4 51.48 30.16 -21.43
CA ARG A 4 50.95 28.76 -21.39
C ARG A 4 51.82 27.90 -20.44
N ASP A 5 51.42 27.67 -19.19
CA ASP A 5 50.39 26.74 -18.68
C ASP A 5 50.79 25.26 -18.79
N ALA A 6 51.00 24.62 -17.63
CA ALA A 6 50.62 23.24 -17.30
C ALA A 6 51.06 22.90 -15.87
N GLY A 7 50.42 23.53 -14.88
CA GLY A 7 50.57 23.17 -13.46
C GLY A 7 49.79 21.88 -13.16
N ARG A 8 50.51 20.79 -12.91
CA ARG A 8 49.96 19.49 -12.48
C ARG A 8 49.44 19.61 -11.05
N VAL A 9 48.15 19.92 -10.88
CA VAL A 9 47.47 19.90 -9.58
C VAL A 9 46.95 18.50 -9.27
N ALA A 10 47.29 18.04 -8.07
CA ALA A 10 46.91 16.77 -7.49
C ALA A 10 45.39 16.66 -7.33
N GLY A 11 44.77 15.76 -8.10
CA GLY A 11 43.41 15.31 -7.84
C GLY A 11 43.43 14.24 -6.76
N VAL A 12 43.21 14.65 -5.50
CA VAL A 12 42.78 13.74 -4.44
C VAL A 12 41.44 13.16 -4.87
N GLN A 13 41.42 11.91 -5.33
CA GLN A 13 40.17 11.15 -5.41
C GLN A 13 39.69 10.94 -3.97
N ARG A 14 38.78 11.80 -3.54
CA ARG A 14 37.91 11.46 -2.42
C ARG A 14 36.98 10.38 -2.95
N GLU A 15 37.34 9.14 -2.66
CA GLU A 15 36.42 8.02 -2.73
C GLU A 15 35.26 8.37 -1.81
N ILE A 16 34.17 8.85 -2.39
CA ILE A 16 32.90 8.99 -1.67
C ILE A 16 32.43 7.57 -1.50
N THR A 17 32.88 6.91 -0.44
CA THR A 17 32.19 5.73 0.08
C THR A 17 30.82 6.21 0.54
N MET A 18 29.86 6.27 -0.39
CA MET A 18 28.46 6.32 -0.02
C MET A 18 28.22 5.04 0.77
N PRO A 19 27.78 5.11 2.04
CA PRO A 19 27.22 3.92 2.65
C PRO A 19 26.06 3.51 1.75
N MET A 20 26.18 2.37 1.09
CA MET A 20 25.01 1.65 0.59
C MET A 20 24.20 1.32 1.84
N SER A 21 23.32 2.22 2.23
CA SER A 21 22.20 1.85 3.09
C SER A 21 21.41 0.84 2.28
N ASP A 22 21.49 -0.44 2.63
CA ASP A 22 20.71 -1.52 2.04
C ASP A 22 19.17 -1.32 2.19
N ASP A 23 18.75 -0.18 2.77
CA ASP A 23 17.36 0.18 3.10
C ASP A 23 16.71 1.21 2.15
N ILE A 24 17.11 1.29 0.87
CA ILE A 24 16.42 2.19 -0.08
C ILE A 24 15.02 1.66 -0.43
N PHE A 25 14.82 0.35 -0.38
CA PHE A 25 13.55 -0.30 -0.68
C PHE A 25 13.06 -1.07 0.53
N PRO A 26 11.81 -0.86 0.98
CA PRO A 26 11.24 -1.72 1.99
C PRO A 26 11.23 -3.17 1.50
N PRO A 27 11.38 -4.15 2.40
CA PRO A 27 11.33 -5.56 2.03
C PRO A 27 10.02 -5.86 1.31
N TYR A 28 10.11 -6.56 0.18
CA TYR A 28 8.93 -6.96 -0.59
C TYR A 28 7.97 -7.76 0.30
N ARG A 29 6.71 -7.32 0.33
CA ARG A 29 5.63 -8.01 1.02
C ARG A 29 4.60 -8.48 0.00
N PRO A 30 4.27 -9.78 -0.06
CA PRO A 30 3.28 -10.28 -1.00
C PRO A 30 1.88 -9.73 -0.67
N PRO A 31 0.99 -9.66 -1.68
CA PRO A 31 -0.42 -9.37 -1.47
C PRO A 31 -1.06 -10.28 -0.43
N ASP A 32 -1.80 -9.70 0.50
CA ASP A 32 -2.58 -10.43 1.50
C ASP A 32 -4.04 -10.42 1.07
N TRP A 33 -4.53 -11.54 0.53
CA TRP A 33 -5.90 -11.68 0.01
C TRP A 33 -6.88 -12.23 1.04
N TYR A 34 -6.39 -12.76 2.17
CA TYR A 34 -7.22 -13.46 3.14
C TYR A 34 -8.32 -12.57 3.74
N PRO A 35 -8.06 -11.28 4.09
CA PRO A 35 -9.11 -10.41 4.58
C PRO A 35 -10.26 -10.18 3.58
N LEU A 36 -9.94 -10.00 2.30
CA LEU A 36 -10.95 -9.81 1.25
C LEU A 36 -11.80 -11.07 1.05
N GLN A 37 -11.15 -12.23 0.96
CA GLN A 37 -11.86 -13.51 0.85
C GLN A 37 -12.79 -13.74 2.04
N ARG A 38 -12.33 -13.43 3.26
CA ARG A 38 -13.14 -13.54 4.49
C ARG A 38 -14.32 -12.57 4.49
N ALA A 39 -14.10 -11.31 4.10
CA ALA A 39 -15.16 -10.32 4.04
C ALA A 39 -16.26 -10.72 3.04
N LEU A 40 -15.87 -11.11 1.83
CA LEU A 40 -16.78 -11.62 0.79
C LEU A 40 -17.55 -12.85 1.26
N ALA A 41 -16.86 -13.82 1.86
CA ALA A 41 -17.48 -15.02 2.41
C ALA A 41 -18.48 -14.71 3.53
N SER A 42 -18.18 -13.71 4.37
CA SER A 42 -19.01 -13.32 5.51
C SER A 42 -20.29 -12.63 5.07
N VAL A 43 -20.23 -11.77 4.04
CA VAL A 43 -21.38 -10.97 3.59
C VAL A 43 -22.21 -11.69 2.52
N PHE A 44 -21.56 -12.30 1.53
CA PHE A 44 -22.23 -12.89 0.35
C PHE A 44 -22.17 -14.43 0.31
N GLY A 45 -21.53 -15.05 1.30
CA GLY A 45 -21.35 -16.50 1.38
C GLY A 45 -20.09 -17.01 0.65
N ILE A 46 -19.70 -18.26 0.95
CA ILE A 46 -18.42 -18.86 0.50
C ILE A 46 -18.25 -18.85 -1.03
N ALA A 47 -19.34 -18.95 -1.79
CA ALA A 47 -19.28 -18.90 -3.25
C ALA A 47 -18.74 -17.55 -3.79
N ALA A 48 -18.84 -16.46 -3.01
CA ALA A 48 -18.37 -15.14 -3.41
C ALA A 48 -16.85 -14.96 -3.29
N VAL A 49 -16.11 -15.93 -2.72
CA VAL A 49 -14.65 -15.86 -2.59
C VAL A 49 -13.97 -15.70 -3.96
N GLU A 50 -14.52 -16.31 -5.01
CA GLU A 50 -14.01 -16.19 -6.39
C GLU A 50 -14.03 -14.75 -6.91
N ALA A 51 -14.91 -13.88 -6.39
CA ALA A 51 -14.98 -12.47 -6.76
C ALA A 51 -13.71 -11.69 -6.36
N THR A 52 -12.85 -12.24 -5.49
CA THR A 52 -11.52 -11.69 -5.19
C THR A 52 -10.69 -11.47 -6.45
N ALA A 53 -10.87 -12.29 -7.50
CA ALA A 53 -10.18 -12.15 -8.77
C ALA A 53 -10.49 -10.84 -9.51
N ALA A 54 -11.58 -10.15 -9.15
CA ALA A 54 -11.95 -8.85 -9.70
C ALA A 54 -11.23 -7.68 -9.00
N PHE A 55 -10.40 -7.93 -7.98
CA PHE A 55 -9.70 -6.89 -7.22
C PHE A 55 -8.18 -6.89 -7.47
N TRP A 56 -7.60 -5.70 -7.40
CA TRP A 56 -6.16 -5.48 -7.35
C TRP A 56 -5.74 -5.19 -5.91
N PHE A 57 -4.67 -5.82 -5.44
CA PHE A 57 -4.04 -5.47 -4.18
C PHE A 57 -3.14 -4.25 -4.38
N ILE A 58 -3.46 -3.16 -3.69
CA ILE A 58 -2.76 -1.88 -3.84
C ILE A 58 -1.63 -1.76 -2.84
N GLY A 59 -1.83 -2.22 -1.61
CA GLY A 59 -0.80 -2.14 -0.57
C GLY A 59 -1.36 -2.13 0.84
N PHE A 60 -0.51 -1.66 1.76
CA PHE A 60 -0.83 -1.52 3.17
C PHE A 60 -0.87 -0.04 3.55
N VAL A 61 -1.79 0.31 4.44
CA VAL A 61 -1.89 1.67 5.03
C VAL A 61 -2.03 1.56 6.53
N ALA A 62 -1.60 2.58 7.26
CA ALA A 62 -1.80 2.65 8.70
C ALA A 62 -3.30 2.77 9.01
N GLY A 63 -3.83 1.82 9.79
CA GLY A 63 -5.18 1.89 10.33
C GLY A 63 -5.24 2.70 11.63
N PRO A 64 -6.44 2.82 12.23
CA PRO A 64 -6.61 3.55 13.48
C PRO A 64 -5.93 2.80 14.65
N ALA A 65 -5.75 3.52 15.76
CA ALA A 65 -5.10 2.98 16.95
C ALA A 65 -5.77 1.68 17.42
N GLY A 66 -4.95 0.63 17.64
CA GLY A 66 -5.42 -0.69 18.09
C GLY A 66 -5.87 -1.64 16.99
N VAL A 67 -6.02 -1.18 15.74
CA VAL A 67 -6.40 -2.04 14.60
C VAL A 67 -5.17 -2.55 13.84
N GLY A 68 -4.12 -1.74 13.75
CA GLY A 68 -2.92 -2.06 12.97
C GLY A 68 -3.06 -1.69 11.50
N GLU A 69 -2.31 -2.35 10.61
CA GLU A 69 -2.32 -2.04 9.18
C GLU A 69 -3.56 -2.57 8.46
N LEU A 70 -4.10 -1.75 7.57
CA LEU A 70 -5.18 -2.14 6.66
C LEU A 70 -4.59 -2.58 5.32
N ARG A 71 -5.29 -3.50 4.64
CA ARG A 71 -5.04 -3.96 3.28
C ARG A 71 -5.95 -3.17 2.36
N VAL A 72 -5.39 -2.53 1.35
CA VAL A 72 -6.16 -1.76 0.37
C VAL A 72 -6.29 -2.56 -0.91
N TYR A 73 -7.52 -2.75 -1.34
CA TYR A 73 -7.89 -3.39 -2.59
C TYR A 73 -8.61 -2.38 -3.48
N GLU A 74 -8.49 -2.53 -4.79
CA GLU A 74 -9.23 -1.73 -5.75
C GLU A 74 -9.97 -2.65 -6.71
N HIS A 75 -11.28 -2.46 -6.85
CA HIS A 75 -12.05 -3.26 -7.78
C HIS A 75 -11.72 -2.85 -9.23
N SER A 76 -11.46 -3.83 -10.07
CA SER A 76 -10.90 -3.65 -11.42
C SER A 76 -11.81 -2.85 -12.36
N ALA A 77 -13.13 -3.04 -12.26
CA ALA A 77 -14.09 -2.37 -13.14
C ALA A 77 -14.57 -1.01 -12.59
N THR A 78 -14.91 -0.94 -11.30
CA THR A 78 -15.46 0.29 -10.68
C THR A 78 -14.36 1.26 -10.23
N ARG A 79 -13.11 0.79 -10.15
CA ARG A 79 -11.95 1.55 -9.63
C ARG A 79 -12.15 2.03 -8.19
N ARG A 80 -13.11 1.45 -7.47
CA ARG A 80 -13.42 1.79 -6.08
C ARG A 80 -12.46 1.06 -5.15
N SER A 81 -11.95 1.79 -4.17
CA SER A 81 -11.02 1.27 -3.17
C SER A 81 -11.76 0.75 -1.95
N LEU A 82 -11.27 -0.33 -1.37
CA LEU A 82 -11.75 -0.97 -0.15
C LEU A 82 -10.56 -1.20 0.78
N ALA A 83 -10.62 -0.68 2.01
CA ALA A 83 -9.61 -0.92 3.02
C ALA A 83 -10.14 -1.86 4.09
N LEU A 84 -9.43 -2.98 4.33
CA LEU A 84 -9.84 -3.99 5.30
C LEU A 84 -8.75 -4.22 6.35
N ASP A 85 -9.11 -4.46 7.61
CA ASP A 85 -8.16 -4.95 8.61
C ASP A 85 -7.83 -6.43 8.39
N ALA A 86 -6.94 -7.01 9.22
CA ALA A 86 -6.55 -8.41 9.10
C ALA A 86 -7.71 -9.40 9.34
N ALA A 87 -8.80 -8.96 9.99
CA ALA A 87 -9.99 -9.77 10.24
C ALA A 87 -11.03 -9.65 9.12
N GLY A 88 -10.83 -8.75 8.15
CA GLY A 88 -11.77 -8.50 7.05
C GLY A 88 -12.81 -7.43 7.34
N SER A 89 -12.68 -6.67 8.42
CA SER A 89 -13.60 -5.55 8.69
C SER A 89 -13.22 -4.32 7.87
N ALA A 90 -14.23 -3.61 7.35
CA ALA A 90 -14.07 -2.51 6.42
C ALA A 90 -13.84 -1.16 7.09
N TYR A 91 -13.01 -0.33 6.46
CA TYR A 91 -12.68 1.01 6.91
C TYR A 91 -12.69 2.00 5.75
N ARG A 92 -13.06 3.24 6.04
CA ARG A 92 -13.01 4.37 5.10
C ARG A 92 -12.19 5.50 5.69
N TRP A 93 -11.44 6.19 4.84
CA TRP A 93 -10.71 7.40 5.21
C TRP A 93 -11.69 8.57 5.33
N PHE A 94 -11.59 9.33 6.41
CA PHE A 94 -12.34 10.57 6.62
C PHE A 94 -11.35 11.71 6.84
N ASP A 95 -11.34 12.68 5.93
CA ASP A 95 -10.39 13.81 5.93
C ASP A 95 -10.53 14.67 7.19
N GLU A 96 -11.75 14.83 7.71
CA GLU A 96 -12.02 15.62 8.92
C GLU A 96 -11.38 15.02 10.16
N MET A 97 -11.21 13.69 10.18
CA MET A 97 -10.58 12.96 11.28
C MET A 97 -9.10 12.68 11.00
N GLY A 98 -8.65 12.84 9.75
CA GLY A 98 -7.32 12.43 9.31
C GLY A 98 -7.02 10.96 9.63
N SER A 99 -8.05 10.10 9.59
CA SER A 99 -7.95 8.71 10.01
C SER A 99 -8.95 7.82 9.28
N TYR A 100 -8.62 6.54 9.21
CA TYR A 100 -9.58 5.49 8.87
C TYR A 100 -10.56 5.26 10.02
N VAL A 101 -11.83 5.07 9.67
CA VAL A 101 -12.92 4.74 10.60
C VAL A 101 -13.61 3.48 10.11
N ARG A 102 -13.97 2.60 11.04
CA ARG A 102 -14.71 1.37 10.74
C ARG A 102 -16.09 1.72 10.16
N VAL A 103 -16.46 1.05 9.08
CA VAL A 103 -17.76 1.18 8.44
C VAL A 103 -18.48 -0.17 8.43
N ASP A 104 -19.72 -0.18 7.95
CA ASP A 104 -20.46 -1.42 7.74
C ASP A 104 -19.81 -2.24 6.61
N ASP A 105 -19.62 -3.54 6.86
CA ASP A 105 -18.91 -4.44 5.95
C ASP A 105 -19.72 -4.69 4.67
N GLU A 106 -21.05 -4.82 4.78
CA GLU A 106 -21.93 -5.06 3.64
C GLU A 106 -22.02 -3.82 2.76
N GLU A 107 -22.25 -2.65 3.33
CA GLU A 107 -22.32 -1.38 2.60
C GLU A 107 -21.00 -1.12 1.85
N ALA A 108 -19.86 -1.27 2.53
CA ALA A 108 -18.56 -1.03 1.91
C ALA A 108 -18.27 -2.00 0.74
N LEU A 109 -18.65 -3.27 0.88
CA LEU A 109 -18.48 -4.26 -0.18
C LEU A 109 -19.42 -4.02 -1.36
N VAL A 110 -20.70 -3.74 -1.10
CA VAL A 110 -21.67 -3.41 -2.16
C VAL A 110 -21.23 -2.16 -2.91
N GLU A 111 -20.78 -1.13 -2.19
CA GLU A 111 -20.27 0.09 -2.81
C GLU A 111 -19.03 -0.21 -3.66
N ALA A 112 -18.10 -1.07 -3.23
CA ALA A 112 -16.95 -1.42 -4.05
C ALA A 112 -17.33 -2.13 -5.37
N LEU A 113 -18.43 -2.88 -5.38
CA LEU A 113 -18.86 -3.74 -6.48
C LEU A 113 -19.75 -3.05 -7.53
N VAL A 114 -20.41 -1.94 -7.20
CA VAL A 114 -21.41 -1.24 -8.05
C VAL A 114 -20.88 0.03 -8.68
#